data_AF-A0A7C3WAE7-F1
#
_entry.id   AF-A0A7C3WAE7-F1
#
_cell.length_a   1.000
_cell.length_b   1.000
_cell.length_c   1.000
_cell.angle_alpha   90.00
_cell.angle_beta   90.00
_cell.angle_gamma   90.00
#
_symmetry.space_group_name_H-M   'P 1'
#
loop_
_entity.id
_entity.type
_entity.pdbx_description
1 polymer ?
#
loop_
_entity_poly.entity_id
_entity_poly.type
_entity_poly.pdbx_seq_one_letter_code
_entity_poly.pdbx_strand_id
1 'polypeptide(L)'
;MAELLLAGKGWIEPDSLGALLREALSDEYLVVDHPVVYGCPLDALVVGPQGIWVLHDPAASGEGSDANIGRRLQRAAKAVRAFLRDEFPRLQVPLRQLVLREGRPAASAAIQGLEVEWVSRENVGAAIDAAPQPADGVLADIETREALAVAFRDRRLAANQRASRPFVFRSGSLLGSGTTVWTIRDAIRHMDRHPQDGIFHLRNGTLAQWLSEQGAEHLAKLARQVINRRETDVHMALEIFLIGSGLVARPRLQVRPSRLDLGCVLSGEVCSMRFRVQKGPGRGYLFGSLSTSAPWLHVEPRTLTGGPLDAIVTVDTETLPISASPWVGEIEIDSTASAKPVRVPVRVRVVGMPAPLQRYLLRPLAGALVGGAWGIVLGWLLARYGLPAAGWAAQVVPADMLQSAWPVGGALFGVLLGLLRGLGQSVVLPTALALGRWLLRALVWGAALTLVLVAAYWSWVWFEQGLMSALTPPVVQAPALLAFLLALLPATLAELASDGQHRGGQPVGAGRFAALPLRLALIGMGLALIVGAGARMAAPALEGWDASQAAAAARSWLGEGLGKIEATLNQWVDQVYLDTYDQRAPAPPPTPPAEATPRG
;
A
#
# COMPACT_ATOMS: atom_id res chain seq x y z
N MET A 1 30.07 15.70 -14.76
CA MET A 1 28.97 16.68 -14.64
C MET A 1 29.44 18.08 -14.24
N ALA A 2 30.66 18.26 -13.70
CA ALA A 2 31.25 19.58 -13.40
C ALA A 2 31.50 20.49 -14.63
N GLU A 3 31.60 19.95 -15.85
CA GLU A 3 31.74 20.75 -17.09
C GLU A 3 30.49 21.55 -17.50
N LEU A 4 29.31 21.27 -16.94
CA LEU A 4 28.06 21.95 -17.32
C LEU A 4 27.87 23.32 -16.67
N LEU A 5 28.74 23.74 -15.74
CA LEU A 5 28.72 25.07 -15.14
C LEU A 5 29.56 26.12 -15.91
N LEU A 6 30.45 25.68 -16.82
CA LEU A 6 31.28 26.57 -17.65
C LEU A 6 30.58 27.04 -18.94
N ALA A 7 29.48 26.40 -19.36
CA ALA A 7 28.86 26.64 -20.67
C ALA A 7 27.67 27.63 -20.66
N GLY A 8 27.52 28.43 -19.59
CA GLY A 8 26.70 29.64 -19.64
C GLY A 8 27.43 30.73 -20.41
N LYS A 9 27.33 30.72 -21.74
CA LYS A 9 28.00 31.59 -22.74
C LYS A 9 27.77 33.10 -22.56
N GLY A 10 28.17 33.68 -21.44
CA GLY A 10 28.56 35.08 -21.36
C GLY A 10 30.08 35.12 -21.39
N TRP A 11 30.67 35.91 -22.29
CA TRP A 11 32.09 36.26 -22.14
C TRP A 11 32.24 36.89 -20.75
N ILE A 12 33.04 36.25 -19.89
CA ILE A 12 33.38 36.82 -18.59
C ILE A 12 34.30 37.99 -18.89
N GLU A 13 33.93 39.20 -18.46
CA GLU A 13 34.84 40.34 -18.56
C GLU A 13 36.12 39.99 -17.78
N PRO A 14 37.31 40.05 -18.41
CA PRO A 14 38.55 39.56 -17.81
C PRO A 14 38.95 40.25 -16.49
N ASP A 15 38.33 41.41 -16.20
CA ASP A 15 38.52 42.16 -14.95
C ASP A 15 37.28 42.14 -14.03
N SER A 16 36.33 41.22 -14.26
CA SER A 16 35.15 41.12 -13.40
C SER A 16 35.51 40.54 -12.04
N LEU A 17 34.82 41.01 -10.99
CA LEU A 17 34.97 40.47 -9.64
C LEU A 17 34.71 38.95 -9.61
N GLY A 18 33.80 38.46 -10.47
CA GLY A 18 33.54 37.04 -10.62
C GLY A 18 34.74 36.24 -11.14
N ALA A 19 35.55 36.78 -12.05
CA ALA A 19 36.77 36.13 -12.53
C ALA A 19 37.81 36.02 -11.42
N LEU A 20 38.04 37.12 -10.70
CA LEU A 20 38.97 37.17 -9.56
C LEU A 20 38.58 36.17 -8.47
N LEU A 21 37.30 36.09 -8.12
CA LEU A 21 36.82 35.16 -7.08
C LEU A 21 36.97 33.69 -7.49
N ARG A 22 36.83 33.36 -8.77
CA ARG A 22 37.02 31.98 -9.25
C ARG A 22 38.47 31.55 -9.26
N GLU A 23 39.40 32.48 -9.43
CA GLU A 23 40.84 32.21 -9.31
C GLU A 23 41.27 32.12 -7.84
N ALA A 24 40.67 32.95 -6.98
CA ALA A 24 41.05 33.05 -5.57
C ALA A 24 40.42 32.00 -4.64
N LEU A 25 39.31 31.35 -5.04
CA LEU A 25 38.58 30.37 -4.23
C LEU A 25 38.77 28.96 -4.76
N SER A 26 38.67 27.97 -3.86
CA SER A 26 38.67 26.56 -4.26
C SER A 26 37.39 26.15 -5.01
N ASP A 27 37.45 25.02 -5.72
CA ASP A 27 36.32 24.45 -6.48
C ASP A 27 35.08 24.12 -5.62
N GLU A 28 35.20 24.13 -4.29
CA GLU A 28 34.07 23.91 -3.39
C GLU A 28 33.09 25.10 -3.33
N TYR A 29 33.54 26.28 -3.78
CA TYR A 29 32.77 27.51 -3.82
C TYR A 29 32.19 27.79 -5.20
N LEU A 30 30.95 28.25 -5.21
CA LEU A 30 30.23 28.61 -6.43
C LEU A 30 30.05 30.12 -6.50
N VAL A 31 30.63 30.73 -7.52
CA VAL A 31 30.60 32.18 -7.74
C VAL A 31 29.50 32.55 -8.74
N VAL A 32 28.56 33.37 -8.29
CA VAL A 32 27.50 33.97 -9.11
C VAL A 32 27.83 35.44 -9.35
N ASP A 33 28.13 35.76 -10.60
CA ASP A 33 28.55 37.10 -11.03
C ASP A 33 27.32 37.97 -11.37
N HIS A 34 27.27 39.19 -10.85
CA HIS A 34 26.20 40.18 -11.05
C HIS A 34 24.74 39.69 -10.84
N PRO A 35 24.40 38.93 -9.78
CA PRO A 35 23.03 38.45 -9.59
C PRO A 35 22.06 39.60 -9.26
N VAL A 36 20.82 39.50 -9.76
CA VAL A 36 19.73 40.41 -9.41
C VAL A 36 18.72 39.68 -8.53
N VAL A 37 18.72 40.00 -7.24
CA VAL A 37 17.91 39.31 -6.22
C VAL A 37 16.85 40.27 -5.69
N TYR A 38 15.55 39.96 -5.84
CA TYR A 38 14.44 40.86 -5.48
C TYR A 38 14.55 42.26 -6.12
N GLY A 39 15.07 42.34 -7.34
CA GLY A 39 15.33 43.61 -8.04
C GLY A 39 16.51 44.41 -7.47
N CYS A 40 17.26 43.85 -6.50
CA CYS A 40 18.50 44.41 -6.00
C CYS A 40 19.67 43.82 -6.82
N PRO A 41 20.37 44.63 -7.65
CA PRO A 41 21.59 44.18 -8.28
C PRO A 41 22.70 44.04 -7.23
N LEU A 42 23.39 42.90 -7.25
CA LEU A 42 24.54 42.58 -6.42
C LEU A 42 25.78 42.51 -7.31
N ASP A 43 26.97 42.80 -6.76
CA ASP A 43 28.20 42.78 -7.56
C ASP A 43 28.68 41.34 -7.76
N ALA A 44 28.83 40.58 -6.67
CA ALA A 44 29.02 39.14 -6.72
C ALA A 44 28.39 38.45 -5.51
N LEU A 45 28.04 37.17 -5.67
CA LEU A 45 27.55 36.32 -4.60
C LEU A 45 28.29 34.98 -4.63
N VAL A 46 28.80 34.56 -3.49
CA VAL A 46 29.52 33.29 -3.33
C VAL A 46 28.70 32.35 -2.46
N VAL A 47 28.54 31.11 -2.91
CA VAL A 47 27.91 30.02 -2.16
C VAL A 47 28.97 28.98 -1.84
N GLY A 48 29.23 28.75 -0.55
CA GLY A 48 30.25 27.81 -0.09
C GLY A 48 29.79 26.95 1.09
N PRO A 49 30.61 25.99 1.53
CA PRO A 49 30.23 25.08 2.61
C PRO A 49 29.98 25.81 3.95
N GLN A 50 30.59 26.97 4.16
CA GLN A 50 30.46 27.76 5.39
C GLN A 50 29.30 28.76 5.37
N GLY A 51 28.68 29.04 4.21
CA GLY A 51 27.60 30.01 4.12
C GLY A 51 27.41 30.65 2.75
N ILE A 52 26.79 31.84 2.77
CA ILE A 52 26.64 32.72 1.60
C ILE A 52 27.34 34.04 1.89
N TRP A 53 28.16 34.50 0.94
CA TRP A 53 28.81 35.80 0.99
C TRP A 53 28.25 36.68 -0.12
N VAL A 54 27.85 37.90 0.25
CA VAL A 54 27.48 38.94 -0.71
C VAL A 54 28.62 39.94 -0.75
N LEU A 55 29.21 40.10 -1.92
CA LEU A 55 30.32 41.00 -2.13
C LEU A 55 29.82 42.31 -2.74
N HIS A 56 30.41 43.39 -2.25
CA HIS A 56 30.10 44.74 -2.67
C HIS A 56 31.37 45.46 -3.10
N ASP A 57 31.39 45.93 -4.34
CA ASP A 57 32.45 46.76 -4.89
C ASP A 57 31.97 48.21 -5.02
N PRO A 58 32.30 49.09 -4.06
CA PRO A 58 31.89 50.48 -4.11
C PRO A 58 32.54 51.23 -5.28
N ALA A 59 33.76 50.84 -5.70
CA ALA A 59 34.48 51.51 -6.78
C ALA A 59 33.76 51.34 -8.13
N ALA A 60 33.23 50.14 -8.40
CA ALA A 60 32.43 49.87 -9.59
C ALA A 60 31.11 50.67 -9.63
N SER A 61 30.52 50.96 -8.46
CA SER A 61 29.23 51.64 -8.37
C SER A 61 29.28 53.17 -8.36
N GLY A 62 30.47 53.78 -8.18
CA GLY A 62 30.63 55.23 -8.01
C GLY A 62 30.01 55.79 -6.71
N GLU A 63 29.57 54.95 -5.78
CA GLU A 63 29.01 55.37 -4.49
C GLU A 63 30.12 55.61 -3.46
N GLY A 64 30.61 56.85 -3.37
CA GLY A 64 31.71 57.21 -2.46
C GLY A 64 31.32 57.49 -0.99
N SER A 65 30.03 57.48 -0.63
CA SER A 65 29.60 57.81 0.74
C SER A 65 29.30 56.55 1.57
N ASP A 66 29.94 56.42 2.73
CA ASP A 66 29.74 55.32 3.69
C ASP A 66 28.24 55.12 4.05
N ALA A 67 27.44 56.20 4.05
CA ALA A 67 26.01 56.14 4.31
C ALA A 67 25.21 55.43 3.19
N ASN A 68 25.62 55.58 1.93
CA ASN A 68 25.00 54.90 0.79
C ASN A 68 25.36 53.41 0.80
N ILE A 69 26.62 53.10 1.10
CA ILE A 69 27.11 51.72 1.24
C ILE A 69 26.29 50.97 2.30
N GLY A 70 26.06 51.58 3.48
CA GLY A 70 25.23 50.98 4.54
C GLY A 70 23.80 50.65 4.09
N ARG A 71 23.15 51.56 3.35
CA ARG A 71 21.79 51.32 2.80
C ARG A 71 21.79 50.20 1.75
N ARG A 72 22.82 50.15 0.89
CA ARG A 72 22.98 49.13 -0.14
C ARG A 72 23.16 47.75 0.47
N LEU A 73 24.05 47.64 1.46
CA LEU A 73 24.29 46.44 2.26
C LEU A 73 22.99 45.92 2.88
N GLN A 74 22.24 46.79 3.56
CA GLN A 74 20.99 46.40 4.21
C GLN A 74 19.93 45.92 3.20
N ARG A 75 19.81 46.57 2.04
CA ARG A 75 18.91 46.14 0.96
C ARG A 75 19.31 44.79 0.39
N ALA A 76 20.60 44.57 0.14
CA ALA A 76 21.14 43.32 -0.36
C ALA A 76 20.91 42.17 0.63
N ALA A 77 21.23 42.36 1.92
CA ALA A 77 20.98 41.37 2.96
C ALA A 77 19.49 41.03 3.07
N LYS A 78 18.62 42.04 3.03
CA LYS A 78 17.17 41.86 3.08
C LYS A 78 16.67 41.09 1.85
N ALA A 79 17.16 41.42 0.65
CA ALA A 79 16.80 40.75 -0.59
C ALA A 79 17.21 39.28 -0.59
N VAL A 80 18.46 38.97 -0.23
CA VAL A 80 18.97 37.59 -0.16
C VAL A 80 18.24 36.78 0.91
N ARG A 81 18.00 37.34 2.10
CA ARG A 81 17.22 36.64 3.14
C ARG A 81 15.76 36.40 2.73
N ALA A 82 15.13 37.35 2.03
CA ALA A 82 13.78 37.16 1.50
C ALA A 82 13.76 36.05 0.45
N PHE A 83 14.75 36.02 -0.44
CA PHE A 83 14.94 34.96 -1.43
C PHE A 83 15.10 33.58 -0.79
N LEU A 84 16.00 33.45 0.17
CA LEU A 84 16.21 32.18 0.88
C LEU A 84 14.92 31.74 1.58
N ARG A 85 14.20 32.66 2.23
CA ARG A 85 12.92 32.33 2.88
C ARG A 85 11.86 31.83 1.91
N ASP A 86 11.82 32.40 0.71
CA ASP A 86 10.76 32.13 -0.25
C ASP A 86 11.04 30.89 -1.10
N GLU A 87 12.30 30.70 -1.51
CA GLU A 87 12.75 29.61 -2.39
C GLU A 87 13.28 28.40 -1.60
N PHE A 88 13.90 28.64 -0.45
CA PHE A 88 14.55 27.62 0.39
C PHE A 88 14.14 27.77 1.87
N PRO A 89 12.83 27.69 2.22
CA PRO A 89 12.33 28.03 3.56
C PRO A 89 12.91 27.20 4.70
N ARG A 90 13.48 26.02 4.39
CA ARG A 90 14.13 25.13 5.36
C ARG A 90 15.62 25.39 5.52
N LEU A 91 16.22 26.15 4.60
CA LEU A 91 17.65 26.42 4.57
C LEU A 91 17.95 27.62 5.46
N GLN A 92 18.54 27.39 6.62
CA GLN A 92 19.07 28.43 7.49
C GLN A 92 20.58 28.47 7.32
N VAL A 93 21.05 29.48 6.60
CA VAL A 93 22.47 29.62 6.25
C VAL A 93 22.99 30.98 6.69
N PRO A 94 24.21 31.04 7.25
CA PRO A 94 24.81 32.30 7.61
C PRO A 94 25.04 33.14 6.34
N LEU A 95 24.63 34.40 6.42
CA LEU A 95 24.78 35.38 5.35
C LEU A 95 25.79 36.43 5.80
N ARG A 96 26.94 36.50 5.12
CA ARG A 96 28.03 37.45 5.40
C ARG A 96 28.10 38.48 4.30
N GLN A 97 28.52 39.69 4.65
CA GLN A 97 28.70 40.78 3.69
C GLN A 97 30.15 41.24 3.68
N LEU A 98 30.77 41.22 2.51
CA LEU A 98 32.14 41.67 2.30
C LEU A 98 32.11 42.94 1.46
N VAL A 99 32.82 43.98 1.91
CA VAL A 99 32.99 45.22 1.16
C VAL A 99 34.44 45.33 0.72
N LEU A 100 34.64 45.41 -0.59
CA LEU A 100 35.97 45.53 -1.18
C LEU A 100 36.45 46.98 -1.07
N ARG A 101 37.61 47.18 -0.44
CA ARG A 101 38.22 48.51 -0.31
C ARG A 101 39.72 48.43 -0.47
N GLU A 102 40.27 49.23 -1.37
CA GLU A 102 41.71 49.32 -1.58
C GLU A 102 42.39 50.07 -0.42
N GLY A 103 43.60 49.62 -0.05
CA GLY A 103 44.50 50.36 0.85
C GLY A 103 44.10 50.42 2.34
N ARG A 104 43.08 49.68 2.78
CA ARG A 104 42.70 49.60 4.22
C ARG A 104 42.88 48.17 4.74
N PRO A 105 43.55 47.95 5.88
CA PRO A 105 43.67 46.63 6.47
C PRO A 105 42.30 46.07 6.83
N ALA A 106 42.19 44.74 6.81
CA ALA A 106 40.94 44.05 7.10
C ALA A 106 40.43 44.43 8.49
N ALA A 107 39.19 44.87 8.56
CA ALA A 107 38.54 45.27 9.80
C ALA A 107 37.08 44.83 9.78
N SER A 108 36.64 44.16 10.84
CA SER A 108 35.23 43.88 11.07
C SER A 108 34.57 45.10 11.68
N ALA A 109 33.47 45.57 11.07
CA ALA A 109 32.68 46.67 11.60
C ALA A 109 31.20 46.27 11.65
N ALA A 110 30.54 46.59 12.76
CA ALA A 110 29.10 46.47 12.85
C ALA A 110 28.45 47.71 12.22
N ILE A 111 27.92 47.57 11.01
CA ILE A 111 27.19 48.65 10.34
C ILE A 111 25.69 48.37 10.52
N GLN A 112 25.02 49.15 11.37
CA GLN A 112 23.58 49.02 11.63
C GLN A 112 23.15 47.60 12.05
N GLY A 113 24.00 46.89 12.81
CA GLY A 113 23.73 45.53 13.26
C GLY A 113 23.95 44.44 12.20
N LEU A 114 24.50 44.80 11.03
CA LEU A 114 25.07 43.85 10.08
C LEU A 114 26.57 43.72 10.36
N GLU A 115 27.03 42.48 10.45
CA GLU A 115 28.45 42.16 10.49
C GLU A 115 29.01 42.33 9.08
N VAL A 116 29.82 43.38 8.91
CA VAL A 116 30.42 43.74 7.62
C VAL A 116 31.93 43.64 7.77
N GLU A 117 32.55 42.89 6.86
CA GLU A 117 34.00 42.75 6.83
C GLU A 117 34.55 43.54 5.65
N TRP A 118 35.47 44.44 5.94
CA TRP A 118 36.18 45.20 4.92
C TRP A 118 37.40 44.39 4.49
N VAL A 119 37.53 44.08 3.20
CA VAL A 119 38.61 43.22 2.69
C VAL A 119 39.23 43.85 1.45
N SER A 120 40.54 43.72 1.28
CA SER A 120 41.19 44.09 0.02
C SER A 120 40.86 43.06 -1.07
N ARG A 121 40.89 43.47 -2.34
CA ARG A 121 40.62 42.56 -3.47
C ARG A 121 41.53 41.32 -3.45
N GLU A 122 42.80 41.50 -3.09
CA GLU A 122 43.80 40.42 -3.02
C GLU A 122 43.53 39.41 -1.89
N ASN A 123 42.87 39.83 -0.79
CA ASN A 123 42.66 38.99 0.39
C ASN A 123 41.25 38.39 0.48
N VAL A 124 40.40 38.62 -0.53
CA VAL A 124 38.99 38.20 -0.48
C VAL A 124 38.83 36.67 -0.38
N GLY A 125 39.64 35.90 -1.10
CA GLY A 125 39.61 34.44 -1.04
C GLY A 125 39.97 33.93 0.36
N ALA A 126 41.08 34.44 0.92
CA ALA A 126 41.53 34.09 2.26
C ALA A 126 40.49 34.45 3.35
N ALA A 127 39.80 35.59 3.22
CA ALA A 127 38.75 35.97 4.17
C ALA A 127 37.53 35.05 4.11
N ILE A 128 37.14 34.59 2.91
CA ILE A 128 36.06 33.62 2.73
C ILE A 128 36.46 32.25 3.32
N ASP A 129 37.68 31.78 3.03
CA ASP A 129 38.18 30.49 3.52
C ASP A 129 38.40 30.45 5.05
N ALA A 130 38.78 31.58 5.64
CA ALA A 130 38.98 31.70 7.09
C ALA A 130 37.66 31.70 7.89
N ALA A 131 36.50 31.79 7.22
CA ALA A 131 35.21 31.81 7.89
C ALA A 131 34.94 30.49 8.65
N PRO A 132 34.50 30.54 9.93
CA PRO A 132 34.18 29.32 10.67
C PRO A 132 33.05 28.54 9.99
N GLN A 133 33.27 27.24 9.83
CA GLN A 133 32.30 26.31 9.26
C GLN A 133 31.17 26.04 10.29
N PRO A 134 29.89 26.16 9.90
CA PRO A 134 28.77 25.88 10.80
C PRO A 134 28.72 24.38 11.10
N ALA A 135 28.48 24.04 12.37
CA ALA A 135 28.45 22.65 12.85
C ALA A 135 27.42 21.77 12.11
N ASP A 136 26.30 22.35 11.68
CA ASP A 136 25.19 21.62 11.06
C ASP A 136 25.33 21.40 9.54
N GLY A 137 26.42 21.86 8.91
CA GLY A 137 26.84 21.44 7.57
C GLY A 137 25.78 21.37 6.47
N VAL A 138 24.70 22.15 6.51
CA VAL A 138 23.58 22.02 5.55
C VAL A 138 24.02 22.30 4.10
N LEU A 139 25.04 23.14 3.94
CA LEU A 139 25.70 23.42 2.66
C LEU A 139 26.93 22.53 2.41
N ALA A 140 27.18 21.46 3.18
CA ALA A 140 28.29 20.54 2.91
C ALA A 140 28.05 19.71 1.64
N ASP A 141 26.79 19.45 1.32
CA ASP A 141 26.40 18.80 0.07
C ASP A 141 26.54 19.75 -1.13
N ILE A 142 27.32 19.32 -2.13
CA ILE A 142 27.59 20.08 -3.36
C ILE A 142 26.32 20.26 -4.19
N GLU A 143 25.41 19.28 -4.23
CA GLU A 143 24.17 19.39 -5.02
C GLU A 143 23.29 20.54 -4.49
N THR A 144 23.22 20.68 -3.17
CA THR A 144 22.50 21.78 -2.52
C THR A 144 23.15 23.14 -2.83
N ARG A 145 24.48 23.24 -2.83
CA ARG A 145 25.20 24.48 -3.21
C ARG A 145 24.95 24.84 -4.67
N GLU A 146 25.04 23.86 -5.58
CA GLU A 146 24.77 24.05 -7.00
C GLU A 146 23.33 24.52 -7.25
N ALA A 147 22.35 23.87 -6.62
CA ALA A 147 20.96 24.27 -6.72
C ALA A 147 20.73 25.72 -6.27
N LEU A 148 21.40 26.13 -5.19
CA LEU A 148 21.33 27.49 -4.66
C LEU A 148 22.02 28.51 -5.57
N ALA A 149 23.22 28.22 -6.07
CA ALA A 149 23.95 29.09 -6.99
C ALA A 149 23.19 29.27 -8.32
N VAL A 150 22.65 28.18 -8.88
CA VAL A 150 21.78 28.21 -10.06
C VAL A 150 20.53 29.04 -9.76
N ALA A 151 19.94 28.93 -8.58
CA ALA A 151 18.78 29.73 -8.21
C ALA A 151 19.12 31.23 -8.16
N PHE A 152 20.24 31.64 -7.57
CA PHE A 152 20.67 33.05 -7.58
C PHE A 152 21.00 33.58 -8.97
N ARG A 153 21.58 32.74 -9.84
CA ARG A 153 21.93 33.10 -11.22
C ARG A 153 20.70 33.25 -12.12
N ASP A 154 19.82 32.25 -12.11
CA ASP A 154 18.77 32.09 -13.11
C ASP A 154 17.41 32.67 -12.67
N ARG A 155 17.19 32.94 -11.37
CA ARG A 155 15.90 33.42 -10.85
C ARG A 155 15.95 34.92 -10.53
N ARG A 156 15.62 35.75 -11.52
CA ARG A 156 15.47 37.21 -11.33
C ARG A 156 14.16 37.59 -10.63
N LEU A 157 13.15 36.71 -10.68
CA LEU A 157 11.88 36.86 -9.96
C LEU A 157 11.66 35.66 -9.03
N ALA A 158 11.60 35.93 -7.72
CA ALA A 158 11.24 34.93 -6.73
C ALA A 158 9.73 34.67 -6.70
N ALA A 159 9.31 33.53 -6.15
CA ALA A 159 7.93 33.05 -6.16
C ALA A 159 6.91 34.07 -5.61
N ASN A 160 7.27 34.83 -4.57
CA ASN A 160 6.41 35.85 -3.96
C ASN A 160 6.73 37.28 -4.42
N GLN A 161 7.74 37.47 -5.27
CA GLN A 161 8.09 38.80 -5.73
C GLN A 161 7.00 39.32 -6.68
N ARG A 162 6.62 40.59 -6.48
CA ARG A 162 5.68 41.27 -7.35
C ARG A 162 6.30 41.44 -8.74
N ALA A 163 5.63 40.89 -9.74
CA ALA A 163 5.93 41.06 -11.15
C ALA A 163 5.73 42.53 -11.57
N SER A 164 6.50 42.95 -12.58
CA SER A 164 6.37 44.27 -13.21
C SER A 164 5.02 44.46 -13.90
N ARG A 165 4.44 43.37 -14.41
CA ARG A 165 3.12 43.33 -15.03
C ARG A 165 2.27 42.21 -14.43
N PRO A 166 0.99 42.47 -14.11
CA PRO A 166 0.11 41.42 -13.62
C PRO A 166 -0.13 40.37 -14.70
N PHE A 167 -0.27 39.12 -14.30
CA PHE A 167 -0.80 38.07 -15.17
C PHE A 167 -2.32 38.06 -15.06
N VAL A 168 -3.01 38.06 -16.20
CA VAL A 168 -4.47 38.13 -16.26
C VAL A 168 -5.03 36.78 -16.70
N PHE A 169 -5.77 36.13 -15.81
CA PHE A 169 -6.47 34.88 -16.10
C PHE A 169 -7.84 35.13 -16.72
N ARG A 170 -8.33 34.16 -17.48
CA ARG A 170 -9.66 34.20 -18.10
C ARG A 170 -10.79 34.07 -17.11
N SER A 171 -10.68 33.15 -16.14
CA SER A 171 -11.68 33.06 -15.08
C SER A 171 -11.50 34.27 -14.16
N GLY A 172 -12.54 35.08 -14.09
CA GLY A 172 -12.58 36.35 -13.37
C GLY A 172 -13.97 36.60 -12.83
N SER A 173 -14.08 37.56 -11.92
CA SER A 173 -15.29 37.86 -11.14
C SER A 173 -16.55 37.99 -12.00
N LEU A 174 -17.73 37.95 -11.36
CA LEU A 174 -19.08 38.07 -11.96
C LEU A 174 -19.25 39.20 -13.00
N LEU A 175 -18.32 40.15 -13.09
CA LEU A 175 -18.30 41.28 -14.02
C LEU A 175 -17.38 41.09 -15.25
N GLY A 176 -16.81 39.90 -15.46
CA GLY A 176 -15.99 39.58 -16.63
C GLY A 176 -14.57 40.18 -16.62
N SER A 177 -14.19 40.88 -15.56
CA SER A 177 -12.79 41.27 -15.34
C SER A 177 -12.01 40.05 -14.87
N GLY A 178 -11.13 39.52 -15.74
CA GLY A 178 -10.25 38.39 -15.45
C GLY A 178 -9.53 38.49 -14.09
N THR A 179 -9.24 37.37 -13.44
CA THR A 179 -8.47 37.38 -12.17
C THR A 179 -7.05 37.85 -12.44
N THR A 180 -6.64 38.95 -11.81
CA THR A 180 -5.26 39.45 -11.94
C THR A 180 -4.41 38.96 -10.78
N VAL A 181 -3.25 38.41 -11.10
CA VAL A 181 -2.25 37.97 -10.12
C VAL A 181 -0.94 38.71 -10.35
N TRP A 182 -0.24 38.98 -9.26
CA TRP A 182 0.98 39.79 -9.28
C TRP A 182 2.23 38.98 -8.96
N THR A 183 2.11 37.73 -8.53
CA THR A 183 3.25 36.89 -8.15
C THR A 183 3.16 35.54 -8.85
N ILE A 184 4.30 34.88 -9.04
CA ILE A 184 4.35 33.53 -9.62
C ILE A 184 3.57 32.54 -8.74
N ARG A 185 3.72 32.65 -7.42
CA ARG A 185 3.02 31.78 -6.46
C ARG A 185 1.51 31.93 -6.57
N ASP A 186 1.01 33.16 -6.72
CA ASP A 186 -0.43 33.39 -6.89
C ASP A 186 -0.93 32.87 -8.24
N ALA A 187 -0.13 33.01 -9.31
CA ALA A 187 -0.44 32.43 -10.61
C ALA A 187 -0.58 30.90 -10.54
N ILE A 188 0.40 30.22 -9.94
CA ILE A 188 0.39 28.76 -9.79
C ILE A 188 -0.75 28.30 -8.88
N ARG A 189 -0.99 29.01 -7.76
CA ARG A 189 -2.12 28.73 -6.87
C ARG A 189 -3.47 28.89 -7.58
N HIS A 190 -3.60 29.89 -8.46
CA HIS A 190 -4.81 30.06 -9.27
C HIS A 190 -4.97 28.92 -10.27
N MET A 191 -3.90 28.53 -10.97
CA MET A 191 -3.92 27.40 -11.91
C MET A 191 -4.24 26.06 -11.24
N ASP A 192 -3.79 25.85 -9.99
CA ASP A 192 -4.15 24.67 -9.19
C ASP A 192 -5.65 24.61 -8.88
N ARG A 193 -6.23 25.75 -8.48
CA ARG A 193 -7.67 25.86 -8.18
C ARG A 193 -8.54 25.87 -9.43
N HIS A 194 -8.05 26.43 -10.52
CA HIS A 194 -8.74 26.60 -11.79
C HIS A 194 -7.92 26.00 -12.95
N PRO A 195 -7.87 24.66 -13.06
CA PRO A 195 -6.99 23.98 -14.02
C PRO A 195 -7.28 24.34 -15.48
N GLN A 196 -8.52 24.70 -15.81
CA GLN A 196 -8.90 25.10 -17.17
C GLN A 196 -8.16 26.37 -17.64
N ASP A 197 -7.98 27.33 -16.74
CA ASP A 197 -7.20 28.53 -17.03
C ASP A 197 -5.72 28.18 -17.23
N GLY A 198 -5.17 27.35 -16.35
CA GLY A 198 -3.78 26.92 -16.45
C GLY A 198 -3.50 26.18 -17.76
N ILE A 199 -4.38 25.27 -18.15
CA ILE A 199 -4.34 24.56 -19.43
C ILE A 199 -4.37 25.53 -20.60
N PHE A 200 -5.30 26.49 -20.59
CA PHE A 200 -5.42 27.48 -21.67
C PHE A 200 -4.12 28.29 -21.82
N HIS A 201 -3.60 28.83 -20.72
CA HIS A 201 -2.43 29.70 -20.77
C HIS A 201 -1.13 28.97 -21.07
N LEU A 202 -1.01 27.70 -20.66
CA LEU A 202 0.10 26.83 -21.05
C LEU A 202 0.06 26.53 -22.54
N ARG A 203 -1.08 26.07 -23.07
CA ARG A 203 -1.23 25.72 -24.49
C ARG A 203 -0.94 26.90 -25.42
N ASN A 204 -1.41 28.09 -25.06
CA ASN A 204 -1.23 29.29 -25.88
C ASN A 204 0.14 29.95 -25.70
N GLY A 205 1.02 29.43 -24.84
CA GLY A 205 2.35 30.00 -24.58
C GLY A 205 2.34 31.30 -23.78
N THR A 206 1.17 31.92 -23.53
CA THR A 206 1.05 33.18 -22.77
C THR A 206 1.68 33.12 -21.38
N LEU A 207 1.60 31.97 -20.69
CA LEU A 207 2.26 31.79 -19.40
C LEU A 207 3.79 31.80 -19.54
N ALA A 208 4.33 31.07 -20.52
CA ALA A 208 5.77 30.99 -20.75
C ALA A 208 6.35 32.35 -21.17
N GLN A 209 5.61 33.10 -21.99
CA GLN A 209 5.99 34.46 -22.37
C GLN A 209 6.02 35.38 -21.15
N TRP A 210 4.95 35.41 -20.35
CA TRP A 210 4.92 36.24 -19.14
C TRP A 210 6.05 35.89 -18.18
N LEU A 211 6.27 34.60 -17.90
CA LEU A 211 7.37 34.15 -17.03
C LEU A 211 8.74 34.60 -17.56
N SER A 212 8.97 34.55 -18.87
CA SER A 212 10.22 35.00 -19.51
C SER A 212 10.39 36.52 -19.36
N GLU A 213 9.35 37.31 -19.66
CA GLU A 213 9.35 38.77 -19.50
C GLU A 213 9.59 39.20 -18.04
N GLN A 214 9.11 38.41 -17.09
CA GLN A 214 9.35 38.65 -15.66
C GLN A 214 10.71 38.16 -15.18
N GLY A 215 11.54 37.54 -16.03
CA GLY A 215 12.86 37.04 -15.66
C GLY A 215 12.85 35.69 -14.92
N ALA A 216 11.76 34.93 -15.00
CA ALA A 216 11.64 33.55 -14.54
C ALA A 216 11.86 32.55 -15.68
N GLU A 217 13.00 32.67 -16.38
CA GLU A 217 13.27 31.93 -17.62
C GLU A 217 13.26 30.41 -17.44
N HIS A 218 13.66 29.91 -16.26
CA HIS A 218 13.60 28.48 -15.95
C HIS A 218 12.16 27.93 -15.97
N LEU A 219 11.18 28.64 -15.41
CA LEU A 219 9.77 28.24 -15.46
C LEU A 219 9.19 28.44 -16.87
N ALA A 220 9.63 29.48 -17.60
CA ALA A 220 9.24 29.66 -18.99
C ALA A 220 9.71 28.50 -19.86
N LYS A 221 10.96 28.04 -19.68
CA LYS A 221 11.50 26.84 -20.34
C LYS A 221 10.72 25.59 -19.95
N LEU A 222 10.42 25.39 -18.66
CA LEU A 222 9.61 24.27 -18.19
C LEU A 222 8.22 24.26 -18.85
N ALA A 223 7.53 25.41 -18.88
CA ALA A 223 6.23 25.54 -19.53
C ALA A 223 6.27 25.18 -21.02
N ARG A 224 7.30 25.65 -21.76
CA ARG A 224 7.50 25.28 -23.18
C ARG A 224 7.81 23.79 -23.34
N GLN A 225 8.68 23.23 -22.50
CA GLN A 225 9.07 21.81 -22.56
C GLN A 225 7.88 20.88 -22.35
N VAL A 226 7.05 21.17 -21.35
CA VAL A 226 5.88 20.37 -21.00
C VAL A 226 4.87 20.33 -22.15
N ILE A 227 4.63 21.45 -22.84
CA ILE A 227 3.76 21.48 -24.02
C ILE A 227 4.37 20.74 -25.22
N ASN A 228 5.69 20.77 -25.36
CA ASN A 228 6.38 20.09 -26.46
C ASN A 228 6.38 18.56 -26.35
N ARG A 229 6.10 17.98 -25.17
CA ARG A 229 6.14 16.52 -24.94
C ARG A 229 5.03 15.72 -25.64
N ARG A 230 4.14 16.34 -26.43
CA ARG A 230 3.02 15.69 -27.14
C ARG A 230 2.23 14.72 -26.25
N GLU A 231 1.96 15.13 -25.02
CA GLU A 231 1.15 14.32 -24.11
C GLU A 231 -0.30 14.28 -24.60
N THR A 232 -0.91 13.09 -24.56
CA THR A 232 -2.28 12.87 -25.03
C THR A 232 -3.32 13.61 -24.17
N ASP A 233 -3.01 13.88 -22.91
CA ASP A 233 -3.89 14.55 -21.95
C ASP A 233 -3.27 15.86 -21.45
N VAL A 234 -3.95 16.98 -21.69
CA VAL A 234 -3.45 18.30 -21.31
C VAL A 234 -3.48 18.55 -19.80
N HIS A 235 -4.29 17.79 -19.05
CA HIS A 235 -4.24 17.84 -17.59
C HIS A 235 -2.92 17.29 -17.05
N MET A 236 -2.32 16.30 -17.71
CA MET A 236 -1.00 15.79 -17.37
C MET A 236 0.06 16.87 -17.53
N ALA A 237 0.05 17.56 -18.68
CA ALA A 237 0.96 18.66 -18.95
C ALA A 237 0.88 19.75 -17.86
N LEU A 238 -0.33 20.22 -17.54
CA LEU A 238 -0.51 21.19 -16.45
C LEU A 238 0.09 20.67 -15.13
N GLU A 239 -0.21 19.44 -14.76
CA GLU A 239 0.28 18.87 -13.49
C GLU A 239 1.81 18.72 -13.46
N ILE A 240 2.46 18.33 -14.57
CA ILE A 240 3.93 18.28 -14.68
C ILE A 240 4.52 19.67 -14.49
N PHE A 241 3.93 20.69 -15.11
CA PHE A 241 4.37 22.06 -14.92
C PHE A 241 4.21 22.50 -13.45
N LEU A 242 3.06 22.22 -12.83
CA LEU A 242 2.81 22.59 -11.44
C LEU A 242 3.81 21.89 -10.51
N ILE A 243 3.99 20.57 -10.61
CA ILE A 243 4.97 19.83 -9.78
C ILE A 243 6.41 20.30 -10.07
N GLY A 244 6.76 20.47 -11.35
CA GLY A 244 8.09 20.91 -11.78
C GLY A 244 8.44 22.33 -11.33
N SER A 245 7.44 23.17 -11.06
CA SER A 245 7.67 24.50 -10.48
C SER A 245 8.20 24.44 -9.05
N GLY A 246 8.01 23.33 -8.34
CA GLY A 246 8.36 23.17 -6.92
C GLY A 246 7.46 23.98 -5.96
N LEU A 247 6.45 24.70 -6.47
CA LEU A 247 5.60 25.59 -5.70
C LEU A 247 4.27 24.96 -5.25
N VAL A 248 4.01 23.71 -5.64
CA VAL A 248 2.88 22.91 -5.17
C VAL A 248 3.32 21.56 -4.63
N ALA A 249 2.54 21.02 -3.69
CA ALA A 249 2.70 19.64 -3.26
C ALA A 249 2.24 18.67 -4.37
N ARG A 250 2.92 17.52 -4.44
CA ARG A 250 2.53 16.39 -5.28
C ARG A 250 1.15 15.84 -4.88
N PRO A 251 0.40 15.23 -5.81
CA PRO A 251 -0.86 14.57 -5.49
C PRO A 251 -0.60 13.39 -4.55
N ARG A 252 -1.62 12.96 -3.80
CA ARG A 252 -1.51 11.77 -2.93
C ARG A 252 -2.03 10.54 -3.68
N LEU A 253 -1.32 9.42 -3.58
CA LEU A 253 -1.73 8.13 -4.11
C LEU A 253 -2.40 7.30 -3.01
N GLN A 254 -3.52 6.65 -3.33
CA GLN A 254 -4.14 5.66 -2.47
C GLN A 254 -4.32 4.36 -3.24
N VAL A 255 -3.78 3.27 -2.69
CA VAL A 255 -3.88 1.92 -3.25
C VAL A 255 -4.67 1.03 -2.31
N ARG A 256 -5.64 0.28 -2.84
CA ARG A 256 -6.48 -0.64 -2.07
C ARG A 256 -6.70 -1.98 -2.80
N PRO A 257 -6.34 -3.12 -2.19
CA PRO A 257 -5.56 -3.26 -0.96
C PRO A 257 -4.08 -2.83 -1.17
N SER A 258 -3.36 -2.54 -0.09
CA SER A 258 -1.93 -2.15 -0.14
C SER A 258 -0.97 -3.33 -0.32
N ARG A 259 -1.48 -4.56 -0.19
CA ARG A 259 -0.79 -5.82 -0.45
C ARG A 259 -1.78 -6.76 -1.11
N LEU A 260 -1.34 -7.49 -2.13
CA LEU A 260 -2.16 -8.47 -2.83
C LEU A 260 -1.72 -9.87 -2.41
N ASP A 261 -2.63 -10.59 -1.78
CA ASP A 261 -2.42 -11.98 -1.39
C ASP A 261 -3.43 -12.83 -2.14
N LEU A 262 -2.95 -13.57 -3.15
CA LEU A 262 -3.77 -14.48 -3.95
C LEU A 262 -3.92 -15.85 -3.27
N GLY A 263 -3.33 -16.03 -2.09
CA GLY A 263 -3.37 -17.27 -1.35
C GLY A 263 -2.65 -18.40 -2.07
N CYS A 264 -3.20 -19.60 -1.97
CA CYS A 264 -2.67 -20.75 -2.69
C CYS A 264 -3.34 -20.86 -4.07
N VAL A 265 -2.59 -21.29 -5.09
CA VAL A 265 -3.07 -21.51 -6.46
C VAL A 265 -2.47 -22.81 -6.99
N LEU A 266 -3.21 -23.58 -7.79
CA LEU A 266 -2.67 -24.82 -8.37
C LEU A 266 -1.68 -24.49 -9.49
N SER A 267 -0.62 -25.29 -9.59
CA SER A 267 0.33 -25.19 -10.71
C SER A 267 -0.40 -25.33 -12.06
N GLY A 268 -0.16 -24.38 -12.96
CA GLY A 268 -0.79 -24.28 -14.28
C GLY A 268 -2.15 -23.59 -14.30
N GLU A 269 -2.66 -23.11 -13.16
CA GLU A 269 -3.85 -22.26 -13.13
C GLU A 269 -3.51 -20.77 -13.22
N VAL A 270 -4.43 -20.01 -13.78
CA VAL A 270 -4.36 -18.54 -13.82
C VAL A 270 -5.28 -17.99 -12.74
N CYS A 271 -4.75 -17.13 -11.88
CA CYS A 271 -5.51 -16.48 -10.82
C CYS A 271 -5.58 -14.97 -11.05
N SER A 272 -6.71 -14.33 -10.76
CA SER A 272 -6.86 -12.89 -10.90
C SER A 272 -7.41 -12.23 -9.63
N MET A 273 -6.87 -11.07 -9.27
CA MET A 273 -7.31 -10.26 -8.14
C MET A 273 -7.51 -8.80 -8.56
N ARG A 274 -8.58 -8.17 -8.10
CA ARG A 274 -8.83 -6.75 -8.35
C ARG A 274 -8.14 -5.90 -7.29
N PHE A 275 -7.53 -4.81 -7.72
CA PHE A 275 -7.07 -3.74 -6.84
C PHE A 275 -7.35 -2.38 -7.45
N ARG A 276 -7.55 -1.40 -6.57
CA ARG A 276 -7.93 -0.04 -6.93
C ARG A 276 -6.79 0.91 -6.63
N VAL A 277 -6.40 1.69 -7.62
CA VAL A 277 -5.46 2.80 -7.50
C VAL A 277 -6.23 4.09 -7.73
N GLN A 278 -6.18 5.02 -6.79
CA GLN A 278 -6.93 6.27 -6.91
C GLN A 278 -6.18 7.44 -6.29
N LYS A 279 -6.60 8.66 -6.65
CA LYS A 279 -6.12 9.86 -5.98
C LYS A 279 -6.63 9.89 -4.53
N GLY A 280 -5.71 10.06 -3.60
CA GLY A 280 -6.01 10.32 -2.20
C GLY A 280 -6.56 11.74 -1.97
N PRO A 281 -6.89 12.09 -0.71
CA PRO A 281 -7.35 13.43 -0.38
C PRO A 281 -6.27 14.47 -0.68
N GLY A 282 -6.66 15.59 -1.31
CA GLY A 282 -5.76 16.70 -1.63
C GLY A 282 -5.87 17.19 -3.08
N ARG A 283 -4.95 18.08 -3.46
CA ARG A 283 -4.89 18.71 -4.79
C ARG A 283 -4.33 17.77 -5.87
N GLY A 284 -4.31 18.30 -7.09
CA GLY A 284 -3.58 17.73 -8.21
C GLY A 284 -4.35 16.70 -9.01
N TYR A 285 -3.77 16.40 -10.16
CA TYR A 285 -4.22 15.41 -11.12
C TYR A 285 -3.29 14.19 -11.05
N LEU A 286 -3.84 13.01 -10.76
CA LEU A 286 -3.03 11.80 -10.64
C LEU A 286 -2.92 11.12 -12.01
N PHE A 287 -1.69 10.85 -12.45
CA PHE A 287 -1.46 10.01 -13.62
C PHE A 287 -0.17 9.22 -13.46
N GLY A 288 -0.03 8.16 -14.24
CA GLY A 288 1.11 7.27 -14.18
C GLY A 288 0.94 5.98 -14.98
N SER A 289 1.88 5.07 -14.77
CA SER A 289 1.87 3.74 -15.34
C SER A 289 2.14 2.69 -14.27
N LEU A 290 1.70 1.46 -14.55
CA LEU A 290 1.90 0.29 -13.74
C LEU A 290 2.78 -0.69 -14.51
N SER A 291 3.85 -1.13 -13.87
CA SER A 291 4.73 -2.20 -14.33
C SER A 291 4.77 -3.33 -13.31
N THR A 292 5.20 -4.50 -13.75
CA THR A 292 5.34 -5.69 -12.90
C THR A 292 6.80 -6.09 -12.84
N SER A 293 7.26 -6.54 -11.68
CA SER A 293 8.65 -6.95 -11.47
C SER A 293 8.95 -8.37 -11.97
N ALA A 294 7.92 -9.14 -12.32
CA ALA A 294 8.01 -10.55 -12.64
C ALA A 294 7.19 -10.93 -13.89
N PRO A 295 7.66 -11.87 -14.72
CA PRO A 295 7.01 -12.23 -15.98
C PRO A 295 5.69 -13.00 -15.78
N TRP A 296 5.55 -13.74 -14.68
CA TRP A 296 4.33 -14.44 -14.30
C TRP A 296 3.22 -13.52 -13.77
N LEU A 297 3.52 -12.22 -13.61
CA LEU A 297 2.62 -11.21 -13.06
C LEU A 297 2.20 -10.23 -14.14
N HIS A 298 0.90 -10.10 -14.35
CA HIS A 298 0.29 -9.20 -15.32
C HIS A 298 -0.68 -8.25 -14.65
N VAL A 299 -0.75 -7.01 -15.13
CA VAL A 299 -1.67 -6.00 -14.63
C VAL A 299 -2.36 -5.30 -15.80
N GLU A 300 -3.68 -5.24 -15.75
CA GLU A 300 -4.51 -4.58 -16.76
C GLU A 300 -5.65 -3.79 -16.12
N PRO A 301 -5.88 -2.52 -16.52
CA PRO A 301 -5.06 -1.70 -17.41
C PRO A 301 -3.74 -1.23 -16.76
N ARG A 302 -2.75 -0.87 -17.61
CA ARG A 302 -1.41 -0.40 -17.17
C ARG A 302 -1.28 1.11 -17.00
N THR A 303 -2.26 1.89 -17.48
CA THR A 303 -2.21 3.35 -17.46
C THR A 303 -3.22 3.93 -16.48
N LEU A 304 -2.80 4.96 -15.75
CA LEU A 304 -3.61 5.67 -14.75
C LEU A 304 -3.79 7.12 -15.22
N THR A 305 -5.03 7.57 -15.38
CA THR A 305 -5.35 8.94 -15.83
C THR A 305 -6.54 9.53 -15.07
N GLY A 306 -6.26 10.39 -14.08
CA GLY A 306 -7.20 11.27 -13.39
C GLY A 306 -8.19 10.59 -12.42
N GLY A 307 -8.86 9.54 -12.87
CA GLY A 307 -9.87 8.80 -12.14
C GLY A 307 -9.33 7.61 -11.33
N PRO A 308 -10.20 6.97 -10.53
CA PRO A 308 -9.87 5.69 -9.90
C PRO A 308 -9.68 4.62 -10.99
N LEU A 309 -8.55 3.93 -10.92
CA LEU A 309 -8.21 2.79 -11.76
C LEU A 309 -8.57 1.50 -11.02
N ASP A 310 -9.50 0.74 -11.58
CA ASP A 310 -9.77 -0.63 -11.17
C ASP A 310 -8.95 -1.57 -12.05
N ALA A 311 -7.81 -2.01 -11.54
CA ALA A 311 -6.92 -2.93 -12.24
C ALA A 311 -7.15 -4.38 -11.79
N ILE A 312 -7.03 -5.28 -12.75
CA ILE A 312 -7.03 -6.73 -12.57
C ILE A 312 -5.58 -7.17 -12.64
N VAL A 313 -5.14 -7.83 -11.57
CA VAL A 313 -3.82 -8.43 -11.46
C VAL A 313 -4.00 -9.91 -11.73
N THR A 314 -3.36 -10.40 -12.78
CA THR A 314 -3.40 -11.78 -13.20
C THR A 314 -2.05 -12.42 -12.94
N VAL A 315 -2.06 -13.59 -12.31
CA VAL A 315 -0.90 -14.41 -12.00
C VAL A 315 -1.01 -15.68 -12.83
N ASP A 316 -0.01 -15.89 -13.68
CA ASP A 316 0.16 -17.12 -14.44
C ASP A 316 1.12 -18.05 -13.71
N THR A 317 0.64 -19.21 -13.27
CA THR A 317 1.45 -20.17 -12.52
C THR A 317 2.10 -21.24 -13.38
N GLU A 318 1.96 -21.21 -14.71
CA GLU A 318 2.55 -22.21 -15.61
C GLU A 318 4.08 -22.27 -15.48
N THR A 319 4.71 -21.09 -15.30
CA THR A 319 6.17 -20.97 -15.17
C THR A 319 6.68 -21.06 -13.73
N LEU A 320 5.78 -21.16 -12.74
CA LEU A 320 6.13 -21.11 -11.32
C LEU A 320 6.29 -22.53 -10.74
N PRO A 321 7.48 -22.94 -10.29
CA PRO A 321 7.64 -24.21 -9.61
C PRO A 321 6.91 -24.22 -8.27
N ILE A 322 6.49 -25.41 -7.86
CA ILE A 322 5.84 -25.58 -6.57
C ILE A 322 6.87 -25.45 -5.46
N SER A 323 6.54 -24.62 -4.48
CA SER A 323 7.41 -24.32 -3.37
C SER A 323 6.60 -24.12 -2.09
N ALA A 324 7.20 -24.50 -0.96
CA ALA A 324 6.65 -24.24 0.36
C ALA A 324 6.61 -22.73 0.68
N SER A 325 7.59 -21.97 0.16
CA SER A 325 7.64 -20.51 0.30
C SER A 325 6.76 -19.85 -0.76
N PRO A 326 5.98 -18.81 -0.40
CA PRO A 326 5.21 -18.06 -1.38
C PRO A 326 6.13 -17.32 -2.35
N TRP A 327 5.77 -17.32 -3.62
CA TRP A 327 6.36 -16.46 -4.64
C TRP A 327 5.96 -15.02 -4.37
N VAL A 328 6.93 -14.12 -4.47
CA VAL A 328 6.74 -12.69 -4.24
C VAL A 328 7.09 -11.94 -5.51
N GLY A 329 6.11 -11.19 -6.02
CA GLY A 329 6.29 -10.22 -7.10
C GLY A 329 5.89 -8.83 -6.61
N GLU A 330 6.22 -7.80 -7.37
CA GLU A 330 5.86 -6.43 -7.05
C GLU A 330 5.18 -5.78 -8.26
N ILE A 331 4.13 -5.02 -7.99
CA ILE A 331 3.59 -4.05 -8.95
C ILE A 331 4.23 -2.72 -8.62
N GLU A 332 4.99 -2.16 -9.56
CA GLU A 332 5.59 -0.85 -9.43
C GLU A 332 4.66 0.18 -10.07
N ILE A 333 4.24 1.17 -9.27
CA ILE A 333 3.39 2.26 -9.71
C ILE A 333 4.26 3.50 -9.85
N ASP A 334 4.62 3.83 -11.10
CA ASP A 334 5.28 5.09 -11.41
C ASP A 334 4.21 6.17 -11.65
N SER A 335 4.16 7.17 -10.78
CA SER A 335 3.10 8.19 -10.82
C SER A 335 3.59 9.53 -10.31
N THR A 336 2.90 10.60 -10.69
CA THR A 336 3.22 11.96 -10.24
C THR A 336 3.19 12.16 -8.72
N ALA A 337 2.46 11.31 -8.01
CA ALA A 337 2.32 11.37 -6.57
C ALA A 337 3.63 11.14 -5.80
N SER A 338 4.60 10.45 -6.41
CA SER A 338 5.88 10.12 -5.77
C SER A 338 7.04 10.34 -6.74
N ALA A 339 8.22 10.67 -6.19
CA ALA A 339 9.45 10.71 -6.99
C ALA A 339 10.04 9.32 -7.23
N LYS A 340 9.71 8.35 -6.36
CA LYS A 340 10.11 6.94 -6.47
C LYS A 340 8.87 6.08 -6.73
N PRO A 341 8.94 5.03 -7.56
CA PRO A 341 7.82 4.13 -7.79
C PRO A 341 7.28 3.55 -6.48
N VAL A 342 5.95 3.49 -6.34
CA VAL A 342 5.29 2.88 -5.19
C VAL A 342 5.14 1.39 -5.45
N ARG A 343 5.67 0.56 -4.55
CA ARG A 343 5.70 -0.89 -4.69
C ARG A 343 4.55 -1.55 -3.94
N VAL A 344 3.75 -2.33 -4.65
CA VAL A 344 2.66 -3.13 -4.09
C VAL A 344 3.06 -4.60 -4.16
N PRO A 345 3.34 -5.25 -3.02
CA PRO A 345 3.76 -6.64 -3.03
C PRO A 345 2.58 -7.56 -3.36
N VAL A 346 2.86 -8.54 -4.21
CA VAL A 346 1.96 -9.60 -4.66
C VAL A 346 2.52 -10.93 -4.16
N ARG A 347 1.71 -11.69 -3.43
CA ARG A 347 2.08 -13.00 -2.89
C ARG A 347 1.17 -14.07 -3.45
N VAL A 348 1.77 -15.16 -3.89
CA VAL A 348 1.07 -16.36 -4.35
C VAL A 348 1.83 -17.60 -3.92
N ARG A 349 1.13 -18.61 -3.38
CA ARG A 349 1.72 -19.91 -3.08
C ARG A 349 1.26 -20.91 -4.13
N VAL A 350 2.19 -21.38 -4.96
CA VAL A 350 1.88 -22.40 -5.96
C VAL A 350 1.95 -23.76 -5.30
N VAL A 351 0.87 -24.54 -5.42
CA VAL A 351 0.76 -25.90 -4.87
C VAL A 351 0.48 -26.90 -5.99
N GLY A 352 1.00 -28.11 -5.84
CA GLY A 352 0.73 -29.19 -6.78
C GLY A 352 -0.70 -29.69 -6.67
N MET A 353 -1.19 -30.31 -7.74
CA MET A 353 -2.44 -31.05 -7.69
C MET A 353 -2.31 -32.19 -6.67
N PRO A 354 -3.10 -32.22 -5.59
CA PRO A 354 -3.07 -33.32 -4.64
C PRO A 354 -3.46 -34.62 -5.32
N ALA A 355 -2.86 -35.72 -4.88
CA ALA A 355 -3.11 -37.03 -5.46
C ALA A 355 -4.62 -37.37 -5.42
N PRO A 356 -5.16 -38.10 -6.42
CA PRO A 356 -6.57 -38.52 -6.43
C PRO A 356 -6.98 -39.26 -5.14
N LEU A 357 -6.08 -40.07 -4.58
CA LEU A 357 -6.30 -40.75 -3.30
C LEU A 357 -6.50 -39.76 -2.14
N GLN A 358 -5.69 -38.70 -2.08
CA GLN A 358 -5.86 -37.67 -1.07
C GLN A 358 -7.18 -36.92 -1.26
N ARG A 359 -7.53 -36.59 -2.51
CA ARG A 359 -8.73 -35.81 -2.85
C ARG A 359 -10.04 -36.58 -2.61
N TYR A 360 -10.12 -37.82 -3.07
CA TYR A 360 -11.36 -38.59 -3.10
C TYR A 360 -11.51 -39.57 -1.93
N LEU A 361 -10.43 -39.93 -1.25
CA LEU A 361 -10.49 -40.87 -0.12
C LEU A 361 -10.09 -40.20 1.19
N LEU A 362 -8.85 -39.69 1.30
CA LEU A 362 -8.33 -39.22 2.59
C LEU A 362 -9.07 -37.97 3.11
N ARG A 363 -9.35 -36.99 2.25
CA ARG A 363 -10.06 -35.76 2.66
C ARG A 363 -11.50 -36.04 3.12
N PRO A 364 -12.34 -36.78 2.36
CA PRO A 364 -13.64 -37.22 2.83
C PRO A 364 -13.55 -38.02 4.12
N LEU A 365 -12.63 -38.98 4.20
CA LEU A 365 -12.48 -39.83 5.39
C LEU A 365 -12.05 -39.03 6.63
N ALA A 366 -11.11 -38.08 6.49
CA ALA A 366 -10.74 -37.19 7.59
C ALA A 366 -11.93 -36.31 8.04
N GLY A 367 -12.68 -35.77 7.08
CA GLY A 367 -13.93 -35.07 7.36
C GLY A 367 -14.95 -35.94 8.09
N ALA A 368 -15.14 -37.18 7.62
CA ALA A 368 -16.03 -38.18 8.20
C ALA A 368 -15.66 -38.52 9.64
N LEU A 369 -14.38 -38.77 9.90
CA LEU A 369 -13.88 -39.10 11.24
C LEU A 369 -14.08 -37.94 12.21
N VAL A 370 -13.70 -36.72 11.83
CA VAL A 370 -13.85 -35.53 12.68
C VAL A 370 -15.32 -35.20 12.91
N GLY A 371 -16.13 -35.23 11.85
CA GLY A 371 -17.57 -35.01 11.93
C GLY A 371 -18.27 -36.06 12.77
N GLY A 372 -17.92 -37.34 12.59
CA GLY A 372 -18.42 -38.45 13.38
C GLY A 372 -18.06 -38.33 14.86
N ALA A 373 -16.80 -38.03 15.18
CA ALA A 373 -16.37 -37.81 16.55
C ALA A 373 -17.14 -36.66 17.22
N TRP A 374 -17.29 -35.54 16.51
CA TRP A 374 -18.09 -34.41 16.99
C TRP A 374 -19.56 -34.78 17.21
N GLY A 375 -20.14 -35.54 16.27
CA GLY A 375 -21.50 -36.08 16.34
C GLY A 375 -21.71 -37.04 17.51
N ILE A 376 -20.74 -37.91 17.81
CA ILE A 376 -20.76 -38.82 18.97
C ILE A 376 -20.75 -38.02 20.27
N VAL A 377 -19.85 -37.04 20.39
CA VAL A 377 -19.73 -36.22 21.61
C VAL A 377 -21.04 -35.46 21.88
N LEU A 378 -21.60 -34.80 20.87
CA LEU A 378 -22.87 -34.09 21.01
C LEU A 378 -24.06 -35.03 21.24
N GLY A 379 -24.11 -36.17 20.54
CA GLY A 379 -25.15 -37.19 20.72
C GLY A 379 -25.11 -37.81 22.12
N TRP A 380 -23.92 -38.04 22.68
CA TRP A 380 -23.75 -38.51 24.04
C TRP A 380 -24.17 -37.46 25.08
N LEU A 381 -23.81 -36.18 24.86
CA LEU A 381 -24.29 -35.08 25.70
C LEU A 381 -25.81 -34.94 25.62
N LEU A 382 -26.42 -35.13 24.44
CA LEU A 382 -27.87 -35.17 24.27
C LEU A 382 -28.50 -36.37 24.97
N ALA A 383 -27.90 -37.55 24.94
CA ALA A 383 -28.42 -38.70 25.70
C ALA A 383 -28.39 -38.44 27.22
N ARG A 384 -27.35 -37.75 27.71
CA ARG A 384 -27.12 -37.50 29.13
C ARG A 384 -27.93 -36.34 29.70
N TYR A 385 -28.05 -35.25 28.94
CA TYR A 385 -28.66 -33.99 29.37
C TYR A 385 -29.93 -33.63 28.61
N GLY A 386 -30.25 -34.38 27.55
CA GLY A 386 -31.43 -34.15 26.71
C GLY A 386 -32.72 -34.55 27.39
N LEU A 387 -33.83 -34.08 26.81
CA LEU A 387 -35.18 -34.31 27.32
C LEU A 387 -35.40 -35.81 27.60
N PRO A 388 -35.85 -36.20 28.81
CA PRO A 388 -36.30 -37.58 29.05
C PRO A 388 -37.32 -37.89 27.96
N ALA A 389 -37.07 -38.99 27.21
CA ALA A 389 -37.82 -39.38 26.01
C ALA A 389 -39.27 -38.92 26.14
N ALA A 390 -39.61 -37.82 25.44
CA ALA A 390 -40.90 -37.17 25.61
C ALA A 390 -41.97 -38.27 25.52
N GLY A 391 -42.89 -38.36 26.48
CA GLY A 391 -43.62 -39.59 26.81
C GLY A 391 -44.33 -40.30 25.63
N TRP A 392 -44.53 -39.62 24.51
CA TRP A 392 -44.96 -40.20 23.24
C TRP A 392 -43.98 -41.23 22.64
N ALA A 393 -42.67 -41.08 22.85
CA ALA A 393 -41.65 -42.00 22.34
C ALA A 393 -41.46 -43.22 23.24
N ALA A 394 -41.66 -43.06 24.56
CA ALA A 394 -41.55 -44.14 25.54
C ALA A 394 -42.61 -45.25 25.33
N GLN A 395 -43.72 -44.96 24.64
CA GLN A 395 -44.75 -45.95 24.30
C GLN A 395 -44.34 -46.87 23.14
N VAL A 396 -43.35 -46.50 22.34
CA VAL A 396 -43.03 -47.23 21.10
C VAL A 396 -41.60 -47.74 21.04
N VAL A 397 -40.69 -47.19 21.82
CA VAL A 397 -39.28 -47.61 21.84
C VAL A 397 -38.80 -47.67 23.30
N PRO A 398 -38.16 -48.78 23.74
CA PRO A 398 -37.57 -48.88 25.07
C PRO A 398 -36.64 -47.70 25.36
N ALA A 399 -36.68 -47.17 26.58
CA ALA A 399 -35.90 -45.98 26.98
C ALA A 399 -34.38 -46.17 26.76
N ASP A 400 -33.91 -47.39 26.97
CA ASP A 400 -32.54 -47.84 26.85
C ASP A 400 -32.04 -47.72 25.40
N MET A 401 -32.91 -48.02 24.43
CA MET A 401 -32.64 -47.89 23.00
C MET A 401 -32.61 -46.42 22.55
N LEU A 402 -33.45 -45.56 23.14
CA LEU A 402 -33.43 -44.12 22.85
C LEU A 402 -32.14 -43.45 23.33
N GLN A 403 -31.58 -43.89 24.46
CA GLN A 403 -30.32 -43.34 24.98
C GLN A 403 -29.12 -43.69 24.09
N SER A 404 -29.09 -44.89 23.51
CA SER A 404 -28.03 -45.30 22.56
C SER A 404 -28.25 -44.73 21.15
N ALA A 405 -29.49 -44.39 20.77
CA ALA A 405 -29.80 -43.83 19.47
C ALA A 405 -29.19 -42.43 19.22
N TRP A 406 -29.07 -41.58 20.25
CA TRP A 406 -28.53 -40.22 20.08
C TRP A 406 -27.04 -40.17 19.69
N PRO A 407 -26.12 -40.90 20.37
CA PRO A 407 -24.73 -41.00 19.92
C PRO A 407 -24.61 -41.55 18.50
N VAL A 408 -25.37 -42.59 18.15
CA VAL A 408 -25.30 -43.24 16.83
C VAL A 408 -25.86 -42.32 15.74
N GLY A 409 -27.02 -41.71 15.96
CA GLY A 409 -27.62 -40.76 15.03
C GLY A 409 -26.76 -39.51 14.84
N GLY A 410 -26.20 -38.98 15.94
CA GLY A 410 -25.23 -37.88 15.91
C GLY A 410 -23.98 -38.25 15.11
N ALA A 411 -23.41 -39.44 15.35
CA ALA A 411 -22.26 -39.96 14.63
C ALA A 411 -22.51 -40.04 13.12
N LEU A 412 -23.61 -40.68 12.71
CA LEU A 412 -23.97 -40.85 11.29
C LEU A 412 -24.19 -39.50 10.60
N PHE A 413 -24.89 -38.58 11.26
CA PHE A 413 -25.11 -37.22 10.75
C PHE A 413 -23.79 -36.47 10.57
N GLY A 414 -22.91 -36.54 11.59
CA GLY A 414 -21.58 -35.95 11.55
C GLY A 414 -20.69 -36.54 10.44
N VAL A 415 -20.68 -37.87 10.29
CA VAL A 415 -19.95 -38.59 9.24
C VAL A 415 -20.40 -38.14 7.86
N LEU A 416 -21.72 -38.11 7.61
CA LEU A 416 -22.28 -37.72 6.32
C LEU A 416 -21.88 -36.29 5.94
N LEU A 417 -22.02 -35.34 6.86
CA LEU A 417 -21.64 -33.96 6.62
C LEU A 417 -20.13 -33.79 6.46
N GLY A 418 -19.35 -34.55 7.22
CA GLY A 418 -17.91 -34.63 7.11
C GLY A 418 -17.44 -35.13 5.74
N LEU A 419 -18.08 -36.19 5.21
CA LEU A 419 -17.84 -36.74 3.87
C LEU A 419 -18.16 -35.71 2.79
N LEU A 420 -19.36 -35.12 2.83
CA LEU A 420 -19.80 -34.10 1.87
C LEU A 420 -18.83 -32.91 1.86
N ARG A 421 -18.40 -32.46 3.03
CA ARG A 421 -17.42 -31.40 3.19
C ARG A 421 -16.06 -31.79 2.63
N GLY A 422 -15.56 -33.00 2.90
CA GLY A 422 -14.26 -33.45 2.39
C GLY A 422 -14.25 -33.64 0.87
N LEU A 423 -15.36 -34.07 0.28
CA LEU A 423 -15.54 -34.18 -1.18
C LEU A 423 -15.58 -32.81 -1.87
N GLY A 424 -16.19 -31.82 -1.20
CA GLY A 424 -16.28 -30.47 -1.72
C GLY A 424 -15.13 -29.55 -1.33
N GLN A 425 -14.17 -30.02 -0.53
CA GLN A 425 -13.05 -29.19 -0.07
C GLN A 425 -12.19 -28.72 -1.23
N SER A 426 -11.90 -27.41 -1.27
CA SER A 426 -10.95 -26.81 -2.21
C SER A 426 -9.67 -27.60 -2.28
N VAL A 427 -9.28 -27.90 -3.51
CA VAL A 427 -8.09 -28.68 -3.85
C VAL A 427 -6.83 -28.04 -3.26
N VAL A 428 -6.86 -26.72 -3.11
CA VAL A 428 -5.72 -25.87 -2.79
C VAL A 428 -5.43 -25.73 -1.30
N LEU A 429 -6.43 -25.95 -0.44
CA LEU A 429 -6.31 -25.76 1.01
C LEU A 429 -5.79 -27.03 1.70
N PRO A 430 -4.78 -26.92 2.60
CA PRO A 430 -4.35 -28.02 3.45
C PRO A 430 -5.52 -28.58 4.28
N THR A 431 -5.61 -29.90 4.39
CA THR A 431 -6.73 -30.59 5.06
C THR A 431 -6.92 -30.15 6.50
N ALA A 432 -5.84 -29.98 7.26
CA ALA A 432 -5.87 -29.54 8.66
C ALA A 432 -6.47 -28.13 8.80
N LEU A 433 -6.00 -27.16 8.00
CA LEU A 433 -6.52 -25.79 8.01
C LEU A 433 -7.99 -25.74 7.61
N ALA A 434 -8.36 -26.50 6.57
CA ALA A 434 -9.74 -26.56 6.13
C ALA A 434 -10.65 -27.21 7.19
N LEU A 435 -10.16 -28.22 7.93
CA LEU A 435 -10.91 -28.90 9.00
C LEU A 435 -11.12 -27.94 10.17
N GLY A 436 -10.06 -27.25 10.59
CA GLY A 436 -10.12 -26.24 11.65
C GLY A 436 -11.09 -25.11 11.30
N ARG A 437 -11.05 -24.59 10.06
CA ARG A 437 -11.99 -23.56 9.59
C ARG A 437 -13.44 -24.04 9.62
N TRP A 438 -13.69 -25.28 9.18
CA TRP A 438 -15.02 -25.88 9.19
C TRP A 438 -15.56 -26.06 10.62
N LEU A 439 -14.74 -26.59 11.54
CA LEU A 439 -15.10 -26.73 12.96
C LEU A 439 -15.39 -25.38 13.61
N LEU A 440 -14.55 -24.36 13.34
CA LEU A 440 -14.78 -23.01 13.84
C LEU A 440 -16.12 -22.45 13.33
N ARG A 441 -16.44 -22.64 12.05
CA ARG A 441 -17.75 -22.25 11.50
C ARG A 441 -18.90 -23.01 12.16
N ALA A 442 -18.75 -24.31 12.42
CA ALA A 442 -19.75 -25.11 13.11
C ALA A 442 -19.98 -24.61 14.54
N LEU A 443 -18.91 -24.23 15.25
CA LEU A 443 -19.02 -23.62 16.59
C LEU A 443 -19.74 -22.27 16.56
N VAL A 444 -19.41 -21.39 15.60
CA VAL A 444 -20.06 -20.08 15.45
C VAL A 444 -21.55 -20.25 15.12
N TRP A 445 -21.88 -21.14 14.19
CA TRP A 445 -23.28 -21.47 13.88
C TRP A 445 -24.01 -22.10 15.07
N GLY A 446 -23.33 -22.96 15.83
CA GLY A 446 -23.88 -23.58 17.04
C GLY A 446 -24.23 -22.54 18.10
N ALA A 447 -23.33 -21.60 18.34
CA ALA A 447 -23.58 -20.47 19.25
C ALA A 447 -24.74 -19.58 18.76
N ALA A 448 -24.77 -19.24 17.47
CA ALA A 448 -25.84 -18.43 16.88
C ALA A 448 -27.21 -19.12 16.96
N LEU A 449 -27.29 -20.40 16.57
CA LEU A 449 -28.54 -21.19 16.65
C LEU A 449 -28.99 -21.38 18.10
N THR A 450 -28.05 -21.60 19.02
CA THR A 450 -28.36 -21.69 20.46
C THR A 450 -28.97 -20.39 20.96
N LEU A 451 -28.38 -19.23 20.62
CA LEU A 451 -28.91 -17.92 21.01
C LEU A 451 -30.33 -17.70 20.46
N VAL A 452 -30.56 -18.06 19.20
CA VAL A 452 -31.89 -17.98 18.58
C VAL A 452 -32.90 -18.88 19.29
N LEU A 453 -32.54 -20.13 19.62
CA LEU A 453 -33.41 -21.05 20.35
C LEU A 453 -33.69 -20.57 21.77
N VAL A 454 -32.69 -20.05 22.48
CA VAL A 454 -32.86 -19.47 23.82
C VAL A 454 -33.80 -18.27 23.77
N ALA A 455 -33.62 -17.37 22.79
CA ALA A 455 -34.49 -16.21 22.61
C ALA A 455 -35.92 -16.60 22.22
N ALA A 456 -36.09 -17.58 21.32
CA ALA A 456 -37.39 -18.11 20.94
C ALA A 456 -38.09 -18.77 22.13
N TYR A 457 -37.36 -19.55 22.92
CA TYR A 457 -37.87 -20.18 24.12
C TYR A 457 -38.23 -19.16 25.21
N TRP A 458 -37.38 -18.16 25.44
CA TRP A 458 -37.69 -17.03 26.34
C TRP A 458 -38.95 -16.28 25.89
N SER A 459 -39.10 -16.06 24.58
CA SER A 459 -40.28 -15.40 24.02
C SER A 459 -41.53 -16.26 24.21
N TRP A 460 -41.42 -17.58 24.03
CA TRP A 460 -42.49 -18.54 24.30
C TRP A 460 -42.89 -18.55 25.77
N VAL A 461 -41.93 -18.68 26.69
CA VAL A 461 -42.18 -18.65 28.15
C VAL A 461 -42.81 -17.32 28.56
N TRP A 462 -42.33 -16.20 28.02
CA TRP A 462 -42.91 -14.88 28.27
C TRP A 462 -44.37 -14.79 27.80
N PHE A 463 -44.70 -15.46 26.68
CA PHE A 463 -46.07 -15.52 26.15
C PHE A 463 -46.97 -16.48 26.95
N GLU A 464 -46.43 -17.59 27.47
CA GLU A 464 -47.19 -18.60 28.21
C GLU A 464 -47.35 -18.30 29.71
N GLN A 465 -46.51 -17.47 30.34
CA GLN A 465 -46.48 -17.37 31.80
C GLN A 465 -46.75 -15.97 32.37
N GLY A 466 -48.03 -15.78 32.74
CA GLY A 466 -48.37 -15.28 34.07
C GLY A 466 -48.04 -16.28 35.21
N LEU A 467 -47.11 -17.21 35.01
CA LEU A 467 -46.86 -18.35 35.90
C LEU A 467 -45.36 -18.67 36.00
N MET A 468 -44.57 -17.67 36.41
CA MET A 468 -43.11 -17.70 36.62
C MET A 468 -42.65 -18.94 37.41
N SER A 469 -42.46 -20.06 36.73
CA SER A 469 -41.85 -21.26 37.29
C SER A 469 -40.38 -21.26 36.87
N ALA A 470 -39.49 -21.35 37.87
CA ALA A 470 -38.06 -21.27 37.67
C ALA A 470 -37.58 -22.26 36.61
N LEU A 471 -36.84 -21.74 35.62
CA LEU A 471 -36.22 -22.53 34.56
C LEU A 471 -35.39 -23.66 35.17
N THR A 472 -35.81 -24.90 34.98
CA THR A 472 -34.96 -26.02 35.35
C THR A 472 -33.83 -26.11 34.30
N PRO A 473 -32.55 -26.19 34.73
CA PRO A 473 -31.38 -26.28 33.84
C PRO A 473 -31.49 -27.27 32.65
N PRO A 474 -32.12 -28.46 32.76
CA PRO A 474 -32.20 -29.39 31.62
C PRO A 474 -32.98 -28.85 30.41
N VAL A 475 -33.91 -27.91 30.59
CA VAL A 475 -34.76 -27.40 29.50
C VAL A 475 -33.97 -26.53 28.51
N VAL A 476 -32.90 -25.87 28.96
CA VAL A 476 -32.06 -25.01 28.11
C VAL A 476 -30.90 -25.78 27.46
N GLN A 477 -30.40 -26.84 28.12
CA GLN A 477 -29.24 -27.59 27.65
C GLN A 477 -29.54 -28.45 26.41
N ALA A 478 -30.69 -29.13 26.38
CA ALA A 478 -31.10 -29.97 25.26
C ALA A 478 -31.21 -29.20 23.91
N PRO A 479 -31.92 -28.07 23.81
CA PRO A 479 -32.00 -27.32 22.55
C PRO A 479 -30.66 -26.72 22.15
N ALA A 480 -29.82 -26.31 23.10
CA ALA A 480 -28.47 -25.84 22.81
C ALA A 480 -27.62 -26.93 22.15
N LEU A 481 -27.57 -28.12 22.74
CA LEU A 481 -26.81 -29.25 22.19
C LEU A 481 -27.34 -29.68 20.81
N LEU A 482 -28.66 -29.64 20.61
CA LEU A 482 -29.27 -29.90 19.31
C LEU A 482 -28.89 -28.83 18.28
N ALA A 483 -28.86 -27.56 18.67
CA ALA A 483 -28.39 -26.46 17.82
C ALA A 483 -26.93 -26.66 17.40
N PHE A 484 -26.04 -27.08 18.31
CA PHE A 484 -24.65 -27.39 17.99
C PHE A 484 -24.51 -28.58 17.02
N LEU A 485 -25.38 -29.59 17.13
CA LEU A 485 -25.39 -30.71 16.20
C LEU A 485 -25.84 -30.23 14.80
N LEU A 486 -26.95 -29.50 14.74
CA LEU A 486 -27.50 -28.96 13.49
C LEU A 486 -26.58 -27.93 12.82
N ALA A 487 -25.73 -27.25 13.58
CA ALA A 487 -24.77 -26.26 13.08
C ALA A 487 -23.71 -26.82 12.11
N LEU A 488 -23.47 -28.14 12.13
CA LEU A 488 -22.60 -28.79 11.15
C LEU A 488 -23.12 -28.59 9.71
N LEU A 489 -24.43 -28.54 9.51
CA LEU A 489 -25.05 -28.41 8.18
C LEU A 489 -24.75 -27.04 7.53
N PRO A 490 -25.11 -25.89 8.14
CA PRO A 490 -24.79 -24.58 7.56
C PRO A 490 -23.28 -24.35 7.48
N ALA A 491 -22.47 -24.93 8.38
CA ALA A 491 -21.02 -24.87 8.28
C ALA A 491 -20.49 -25.59 7.02
N THR A 492 -20.98 -26.80 6.74
CA THR A 492 -20.63 -27.56 5.53
C THR A 492 -21.08 -26.83 4.26
N LEU A 493 -22.30 -26.30 4.25
CA LEU A 493 -22.85 -25.59 3.09
C LEU A 493 -22.11 -24.27 2.82
N ALA A 494 -21.70 -23.56 3.87
CA ALA A 494 -20.89 -22.36 3.74
C ALA A 494 -19.50 -22.65 3.16
N GLU A 495 -18.89 -23.80 3.48
CA GLU A 495 -17.64 -24.25 2.85
C GLU A 495 -17.83 -24.56 1.36
N LEU A 496 -18.86 -25.34 1.01
CA LEU A 496 -19.18 -25.66 -0.38
C LEU A 496 -19.46 -24.41 -1.23
N ALA A 497 -20.15 -23.42 -0.64
CA ALA A 497 -20.44 -22.16 -1.30
C ALA A 497 -19.18 -21.30 -1.53
N SER A 498 -18.23 -21.29 -0.57
CA SER A 498 -17.00 -20.48 -0.70
C SER A 498 -16.08 -20.93 -1.83
N ASP A 499 -16.11 -22.21 -2.19
CA ASP A 499 -15.28 -22.76 -3.26
C ASP A 499 -15.83 -22.46 -4.66
N GLY A 500 -17.16 -22.34 -4.80
CA GLY A 500 -17.80 -21.91 -6.04
C GLY A 500 -17.39 -20.48 -6.45
N GLN A 501 -17.09 -19.62 -5.47
CA GLN A 501 -16.75 -18.22 -5.70
C GLN A 501 -15.33 -18.03 -6.27
N HIS A 502 -14.40 -18.96 -6.04
CA HIS A 502 -13.03 -18.89 -6.57
C HIS A 502 -12.94 -19.30 -8.04
N ARG A 503 -13.83 -20.18 -8.53
CA ARG A 503 -13.81 -20.64 -9.92
C ARG A 503 -14.40 -19.63 -10.92
N GLY A 504 -15.14 -18.63 -10.45
CA GLY A 504 -15.98 -17.80 -11.32
C GLY A 504 -15.34 -16.53 -11.87
N GLY A 505 -14.19 -16.07 -11.35
CA GLY A 505 -13.55 -14.79 -11.74
C GLY A 505 -14.42 -13.52 -11.61
N GLN A 506 -15.72 -13.64 -11.32
CA GLN A 506 -16.67 -12.55 -11.24
C GLN A 506 -17.07 -12.30 -9.78
N PRO A 507 -16.93 -11.06 -9.29
CA PRO A 507 -17.40 -10.69 -7.97
C PRO A 507 -18.94 -10.68 -7.96
N VAL A 508 -19.55 -11.69 -7.33
CA VAL A 508 -20.99 -11.66 -7.06
C VAL A 508 -21.24 -10.62 -5.97
N GLY A 509 -22.05 -9.61 -6.28
CA GLY A 509 -22.47 -8.59 -5.32
C GLY A 509 -23.06 -9.23 -4.06
N ALA A 510 -22.64 -8.74 -2.90
CA ALA A 510 -22.97 -9.26 -1.56
C ALA A 510 -24.49 -9.36 -1.23
N GLY A 511 -25.38 -8.89 -2.11
CA GLY A 511 -26.82 -8.84 -1.89
C GLY A 511 -27.58 -10.17 -1.99
N ARG A 512 -27.00 -11.26 -2.49
CA ARG A 512 -27.72 -12.56 -2.64
C ARG A 512 -27.62 -13.53 -1.46
N PHE A 513 -26.76 -13.25 -0.47
CA PHE A 513 -26.52 -14.19 0.64
C PHE A 513 -27.54 -14.14 1.78
N ALA A 514 -28.38 -13.11 1.87
CA ALA A 514 -29.32 -12.96 2.98
C ALA A 514 -30.48 -13.98 2.98
N ALA A 515 -30.85 -14.55 1.82
CA ALA A 515 -31.95 -15.51 1.70
C ALA A 515 -31.52 -16.99 1.80
N LEU A 516 -30.22 -17.26 1.70
CA LEU A 516 -29.67 -18.62 1.78
C LEU A 516 -29.84 -19.27 3.17
N PRO A 517 -29.54 -18.61 4.31
CA PRO A 517 -29.56 -19.28 5.62
C PRO A 517 -30.97 -19.76 6.01
N LEU A 518 -32.03 -19.06 5.61
CA LEU A 518 -33.41 -19.46 5.86
C LEU A 518 -33.80 -20.74 5.10
N ARG A 519 -33.40 -20.84 3.82
CA ARG A 519 -33.66 -22.04 3.01
C ARG A 519 -32.88 -23.25 3.52
N LEU A 520 -31.68 -23.03 4.05
CA LEU A 520 -30.84 -24.09 4.60
C LEU A 520 -31.33 -24.58 5.98
N ALA A 521 -31.88 -23.70 6.81
CA ALA A 521 -32.54 -24.08 8.06
C ALA A 521 -33.74 -25.01 7.80
N LEU A 522 -34.55 -24.71 6.77
CA LEU A 522 -35.68 -25.56 6.36
C LEU A 522 -35.23 -26.93 5.84
N ILE A 523 -34.17 -26.99 5.05
CA ILE A 523 -33.59 -28.27 4.58
C ILE A 523 -33.03 -29.09 5.76
N GLY A 524 -32.37 -28.44 6.72
CA GLY A 524 -31.87 -29.10 7.93
C GLY A 524 -32.97 -29.71 8.79
N MET A 525 -34.10 -29.02 8.91
CA MET A 525 -35.28 -29.54 9.61
C MET A 525 -35.88 -30.78 8.91
N GLY A 526 -35.91 -30.77 7.58
CA GLY A 526 -36.31 -31.96 6.80
C GLY A 526 -35.36 -33.15 6.97
N LEU A 527 -34.04 -32.91 6.99
CA LEU A 527 -33.05 -33.97 7.15
C LEU A 527 -33.08 -34.60 8.56
N ALA A 528 -33.31 -33.79 9.60
CA ALA A 528 -33.46 -34.27 10.96
C ALA A 528 -34.66 -35.23 11.12
N LEU A 529 -35.77 -34.95 10.42
CA LEU A 529 -36.93 -35.84 10.37
C LEU A 529 -36.61 -37.18 9.68
N ILE A 530 -35.83 -37.15 8.60
CA ILE A 530 -35.40 -38.36 7.88
C ILE A 530 -34.45 -39.21 8.74
N VAL A 531 -33.51 -38.59 9.45
CA VAL A 531 -32.59 -39.31 10.36
C VAL A 531 -33.37 -39.93 11.53
N GLY A 532 -34.34 -39.21 12.10
CA GLY A 532 -35.23 -39.77 13.13
C GLY A 532 -36.03 -40.98 12.63
N ALA A 533 -36.49 -40.95 11.38
CA ALA A 533 -37.18 -42.09 10.76
C ALA A 533 -36.21 -43.27 10.47
N GLY A 534 -34.98 -42.99 10.02
CA GLY A 534 -33.96 -44.00 9.73
C GLY A 534 -33.44 -44.72 10.99
N ALA A 535 -33.27 -44.01 12.10
CA ALA A 535 -32.89 -44.61 13.39
C ALA A 535 -33.91 -45.65 13.86
N ARG A 536 -35.18 -45.46 13.52
CA ARG A 536 -36.27 -46.39 13.82
C ARG A 536 -36.18 -47.70 13.02
N MET A 537 -35.60 -47.66 11.83
CA MET A 537 -35.43 -48.86 10.97
C MET A 537 -34.12 -49.60 11.25
N ALA A 538 -33.08 -48.93 11.76
CA ALA A 538 -31.79 -49.54 12.10
C ALA A 538 -31.75 -50.20 13.49
N ALA A 539 -32.76 -49.93 14.32
CA ALA A 539 -32.95 -50.43 15.68
C ALA A 539 -32.60 -51.93 15.90
N PRO A 540 -33.14 -52.90 15.13
CA PRO A 540 -32.87 -54.32 15.37
C PRO A 540 -31.45 -54.76 14.96
N ALA A 541 -30.74 -53.97 14.14
CA ALA A 541 -29.35 -54.28 13.77
C ALA A 541 -28.33 -53.81 14.81
N LEU A 542 -28.75 -52.99 15.78
CA LEU A 542 -27.87 -52.34 16.77
C LEU A 542 -27.87 -53.02 18.15
N GLU A 543 -28.75 -54.00 18.39
CA GLU A 543 -28.87 -54.71 19.68
C GLU A 543 -27.61 -55.51 20.09
N GLY A 544 -26.67 -55.74 19.18
CA GLY A 544 -25.39 -56.39 19.47
C GLY A 544 -24.23 -55.46 19.84
N TRP A 545 -24.42 -54.12 19.83
CA TRP A 545 -23.29 -53.17 19.93
C TRP A 545 -23.11 -52.61 21.36
N ASP A 546 -22.05 -53.02 22.04
CA ASP A 546 -21.71 -52.56 23.39
C ASP A 546 -21.17 -51.12 23.39
N ALA A 547 -22.05 -50.16 23.67
CA ALA A 547 -21.77 -48.72 23.67
C ALA A 547 -20.68 -48.30 24.68
N SER A 548 -20.44 -49.11 25.72
CA SER A 548 -19.42 -48.83 26.73
C SER A 548 -18.00 -49.00 26.17
N GLN A 549 -17.79 -50.02 25.33
CA GLN A 549 -16.53 -50.23 24.60
C GLN A 549 -16.28 -49.14 23.57
N ALA A 550 -17.30 -48.68 22.85
CA ALA A 550 -17.16 -47.61 21.87
C ALA A 550 -16.73 -46.28 22.52
N ALA A 551 -17.25 -45.96 23.70
CA ALA A 551 -16.89 -44.75 24.43
C ALA A 551 -15.46 -44.81 25.01
N ALA A 552 -15.04 -45.96 25.52
CA ALA A 552 -13.67 -46.18 25.98
C ALA A 552 -12.66 -46.10 24.82
N ALA A 553 -12.98 -46.74 23.69
CA ALA A 553 -12.18 -46.70 22.47
C ALA A 553 -12.07 -45.29 21.86
N ALA A 554 -13.16 -44.51 21.88
CA ALA A 554 -13.14 -43.14 21.37
C ALA A 554 -12.25 -42.22 22.22
N ARG A 555 -12.26 -42.35 23.56
CA ARG A 555 -11.42 -41.55 24.44
C ARG A 555 -9.92 -41.86 24.30
N SER A 556 -9.55 -43.14 24.25
CA SER A 556 -8.15 -43.53 24.06
C SER A 556 -7.65 -43.15 22.66
N TRP A 557 -8.49 -43.31 21.64
CA TRP A 557 -8.18 -42.95 20.27
C TRP A 557 -8.02 -41.43 20.07
N LEU A 558 -8.87 -40.60 20.69
CA LEU A 558 -8.80 -39.14 20.60
C LEU A 558 -7.56 -38.55 21.28
N GLY A 559 -7.13 -39.10 22.42
CA GLY A 559 -6.01 -38.56 23.21
C GLY A 559 -4.63 -38.84 22.60
N GLU A 560 -4.40 -40.07 22.12
CA GLU A 560 -3.08 -40.50 21.64
C GLU A 560 -3.02 -40.64 20.12
N GLY A 561 -4.16 -40.90 19.46
CA GLY A 561 -4.23 -41.22 18.04
C GLY A 561 -4.14 -39.99 17.15
N LEU A 562 -4.82 -38.89 17.49
CA LEU A 562 -4.89 -37.74 16.59
C LEU A 562 -3.53 -37.07 16.34
N GLY A 563 -2.72 -36.87 17.39
CA GLY A 563 -1.40 -36.26 17.25
C GLY A 563 -0.39 -37.16 16.50
N LYS A 564 -0.42 -38.48 16.76
CA LYS A 564 0.43 -39.43 16.04
C LYS A 564 0.00 -39.61 14.59
N ILE A 565 -1.31 -39.69 14.32
CA ILE A 565 -1.83 -39.79 12.96
C ILE A 565 -1.51 -38.52 12.18
N GLU A 566 -1.65 -37.33 12.77
CA GLU A 566 -1.29 -36.08 12.12
C GLU A 566 0.20 -36.01 11.77
N ALA A 567 1.08 -36.32 12.73
CA ALA A 567 2.53 -36.32 12.50
C ALA A 567 2.96 -37.37 11.46
N THR A 568 2.41 -38.60 11.54
CA THR A 568 2.76 -39.69 10.63
C THR A 568 2.20 -39.45 9.23
N LEU A 569 0.98 -38.93 9.11
CA LEU A 569 0.36 -38.64 7.82
C LEU A 569 1.04 -37.45 7.15
N ASN A 570 1.42 -36.41 7.90
CA ASN A 570 2.18 -35.28 7.35
C ASN A 570 3.58 -35.73 6.91
N GLN A 571 4.29 -36.51 7.73
CA GLN A 571 5.61 -37.03 7.36
C GLN A 571 5.56 -37.95 6.14
N TRP A 572 4.57 -38.84 6.06
CA TRP A 572 4.41 -39.73 4.91
C TRP A 572 3.99 -38.96 3.64
N VAL A 573 3.09 -37.99 3.77
CA VAL A 573 2.69 -37.13 2.64
C VAL A 573 3.88 -36.29 2.16
N ASP A 574 4.67 -35.70 3.05
CA ASP A 574 5.86 -34.93 2.69
C ASP A 574 6.91 -35.81 2.00
N GLN A 575 7.11 -37.05 2.47
CA GLN A 575 8.05 -37.99 1.89
C GLN A 575 7.62 -38.49 0.50
N VAL A 576 6.34 -38.85 0.33
CA VAL A 576 5.79 -39.22 -0.98
C VAL A 576 5.77 -38.02 -1.94
N TYR A 577 5.51 -36.82 -1.41
CA TYR A 577 5.51 -35.60 -2.19
C TYR A 577 6.92 -35.27 -2.71
N LEU A 578 7.95 -35.35 -1.86
CA LEU A 578 9.34 -35.17 -2.25
C LEU A 578 9.78 -36.22 -3.29
N ASP A 579 9.52 -37.51 -3.04
CA ASP A 579 9.92 -38.59 -3.96
C ASP A 579 9.26 -38.49 -5.34
N THR A 580 8.02 -38.03 -5.41
CA THR A 580 7.28 -37.93 -6.69
C THR A 580 7.62 -36.64 -7.45
N TYR A 581 7.97 -35.56 -6.76
CA TYR A 581 8.34 -34.28 -7.39
C TYR A 581 9.81 -34.19 -7.79
N ASP A 582 10.75 -34.77 -7.03
CA ASP A 582 12.17 -34.81 -7.41
C ASP A 582 12.37 -35.55 -8.75
N GLN A 583 11.51 -36.52 -9.05
CA GLN A 583 11.55 -37.26 -10.33
C GLN A 583 11.07 -36.45 -11.54
N ARG A 584 10.39 -35.31 -11.32
CA ARG A 584 9.88 -34.42 -12.39
C ARG A 584 10.59 -33.08 -12.47
N ALA A 585 11.52 -32.80 -11.56
CA ALA A 585 12.41 -31.67 -11.71
C ALA A 585 13.23 -31.86 -13.01
N PRO A 586 13.25 -30.89 -13.93
CA PRO A 586 14.10 -30.99 -15.11
C PRO A 586 15.54 -31.19 -14.63
N ALA A 587 16.18 -32.26 -15.10
CA ALA A 587 17.56 -32.54 -14.77
C ALA A 587 18.40 -31.28 -15.03
N PRO A 588 19.29 -30.89 -14.09
CA PRO A 588 20.17 -29.75 -14.32
C PRO A 588 20.86 -29.94 -15.68
N PRO A 589 20.90 -28.89 -16.53
CA PRO A 589 21.48 -29.02 -17.86
C PRO A 589 22.88 -29.62 -17.73
N PRO A 590 23.25 -30.58 -18.59
CA PRO A 590 24.54 -31.25 -18.49
C PRO A 590 25.63 -30.18 -18.44
N THR A 591 26.46 -30.25 -17.41
CA THR A 591 27.58 -29.33 -17.23
C THR A 591 28.37 -29.32 -18.55
N PRO A 592 28.55 -28.16 -19.20
CA PRO A 592 29.28 -28.11 -20.46
C PRO A 592 30.65 -28.75 -20.26
N PRO A 593 31.12 -29.59 -21.21
CA PRO A 593 32.39 -30.28 -21.06
C PRO A 593 33.48 -29.26 -20.78
N ALA A 594 34.21 -29.46 -19.69
CA ALA A 594 35.29 -28.59 -19.27
C ALA A 594 36.24 -28.39 -20.46
N GLU A 595 36.38 -27.13 -20.87
CA GLU A 595 37.31 -26.70 -21.91
C GLU A 595 38.69 -27.29 -21.61
N ALA A 596 39.14 -28.17 -22.50
CA ALA A 596 40.46 -28.78 -22.41
C ALA A 596 41.51 -27.68 -22.42
N THR A 597 42.20 -27.52 -21.30
CA THR A 597 43.30 -26.58 -21.16
C THR A 597 44.38 -26.95 -22.18
N PRO A 598 44.82 -26.03 -23.06
CA PRO A 598 45.87 -26.32 -24.02
C PRO A 598 47.17 -26.59 -23.28
N ARG A 599 47.73 -27.80 -23.46
CA ARG A 599 49.10 -28.12 -23.07
C ARG A 599 50.04 -27.48 -24.10
N GLY A 600 50.90 -26.59 -23.62
CA GLY A 600 52.06 -26.08 -24.36
C GLY A 600 53.18 -27.09 -24.50
#